data_AF-A0A352W373-F1
#
_entry.id   AF-A0A352W373-F1
#
_cell.length_a   1.000
_cell.length_b   1.000
_cell.length_c   1.000
_cell.angle_alpha   90.00
_cell.angle_beta   90.00
_cell.angle_gamma   90.00
#
_symmetry.space_group_name_H-M   'P 1'
#
loop_
_entity.id
_entity.type
_entity.pdbx_description
1 polymer ?
#
loop_
_entity_poly.entity_id
_entity_poly.type
_entity_poly.pdbx_seq_one_letter_code
_entity_poly.pdbx_strand_id
1 'polypeptide(L)' 'MQPNIVFIMADQLAASFLNCYGSGVNSSPCLDSLAESGIRFDRC' A
#
# COMPACT_ATOMS: atom_id res chain seq x y z
N MET A 1 8.25 21.01 15.27
CA MET A 1 8.68 20.63 13.91
C MET A 1 7.44 20.49 13.04
N GLN A 2 7.49 20.94 11.79
CA GLN A 2 6.41 20.74 10.82
C GLN A 2 6.72 19.47 10.02
N PRO A 3 5.83 18.45 10.00
CA PRO A 3 6.06 17.24 9.22
C PRO A 3 5.88 17.51 7.72
N ASN A 4 6.53 16.69 6.90
CA ASN A 4 6.31 16.67 5.46
C ASN A 4 5.20 15.67 5.14
N ILE A 5 4.35 16.00 4.16
CA ILE A 5 3.28 15.12 3.68
C ILE A 5 3.58 14.76 2.23
N VAL A 6 3.63 13.46 1.93
CA VAL A 6 3.80 12.92 0.59
C VAL A 6 2.56 12.11 0.25
N PHE A 7 1.84 12.52 -0.80
CA PHE A 7 0.66 11.80 -1.30
C PHE A 7 1.01 11.08 -2.59
N ILE A 8 0.85 9.75 -2.59
CA ILE A 8 1.14 8.87 -3.73
C ILE A 8 -0.18 8.26 -4.19
N MET A 9 -0.49 8.38 -5.48
CA MET A 9 -1.70 7.84 -6.10
C MET A 9 -1.32 6.98 -7.30
N ALA A 10 -1.87 5.78 -7.38
CA ALA A 10 -1.70 4.89 -8.51
C ALA A 10 -2.97 4.90 -9.36
N ASP A 11 -2.81 4.96 -10.69
CA ASP A 11 -3.94 4.87 -11.62
C ASP A 11 -4.27 3.40 -11.92
N GLN A 12 -5.55 3.06 -11.88
CA GLN A 12 -6.11 1.73 -12.20
C GLN A 12 -5.58 0.53 -11.38
N LEU A 13 -4.81 0.75 -10.32
CA LEU A 13 -4.29 -0.33 -9.46
C LEU A 13 -5.36 -0.84 -8.51
N ALA A 14 -5.86 -2.05 -8.73
CA ALA A 14 -6.77 -2.71 -7.78
C ALA A 14 -6.02 -3.30 -6.58
N ALA A 15 -6.64 -3.23 -5.39
CA ALA A 15 -6.05 -3.75 -4.15
C ALA A 15 -5.65 -5.23 -4.24
N SER A 16 -6.43 -6.07 -4.95
CA SER A 16 -6.15 -7.49 -5.16
C SER A 16 -4.83 -7.77 -5.89
N PHE A 17 -4.19 -6.77 -6.49
CA PHE A 17 -2.87 -6.92 -7.11
C PHE A 17 -1.72 -6.71 -6.12
N LEU A 18 -1.99 -6.22 -4.90
CA LEU A 18 -0.99 -5.99 -3.87
C LEU A 18 -0.88 -7.18 -2.93
N ASN A 19 0.34 -7.58 -2.59
CA ASN A 19 0.60 -8.71 -1.69
C ASN A 19 0.07 -8.43 -0.28
N CYS A 20 0.23 -7.20 0.22
CA CYS A 20 -0.37 -6.76 1.48
C CYS A 20 -1.91 -6.78 1.50
N TYR A 21 -2.59 -7.08 0.40
CA TYR A 21 -4.05 -7.32 0.36
C TYR A 21 -4.41 -8.77 -0.03
N GLY A 22 -3.44 -9.69 0.00
CA GLY A 22 -3.66 -11.11 -0.25
C GLY A 22 -3.47 -11.57 -1.70
N SER A 23 -2.81 -10.77 -2.55
CA SER A 23 -2.38 -11.22 -3.88
C SER A 23 -1.42 -12.41 -3.77
N GLY A 24 -1.67 -13.48 -4.54
CA GLY A 24 -0.79 -14.65 -4.61
C GLY A 24 0.22 -14.63 -5.76
N VAL A 25 0.28 -13.55 -6.55
CA VAL A 25 0.99 -13.53 -7.84
C VAL A 25 1.98 -12.37 -7.99
N ASN A 26 1.76 -11.25 -7.28
CA ASN A 26 2.57 -10.04 -7.42
C ASN A 26 3.35 -9.73 -6.14
N SER A 27 4.64 -9.44 -6.28
CA SER A 27 5.50 -8.99 -5.18
C SER A 27 5.50 -7.45 -5.12
N SER A 28 5.09 -6.87 -3.98
CA SER A 28 5.04 -5.41 -3.74
C SER A 28 5.80 -5.00 -2.47
N PRO A 29 7.10 -5.34 -2.33
CA PRO A 29 7.79 -5.33 -1.04
C PRO A 29 7.84 -3.96 -0.35
N CYS A 30 7.96 -2.87 -1.11
CA CYS A 30 7.94 -1.52 -0.54
C CYS A 30 6.57 -1.14 0.03
N LEU A 31 5.49 -1.48 -0.68
CA LEU A 31 4.13 -1.22 -0.20
C LEU A 31 3.76 -2.17 0.95
N ASP A 32 4.28 -3.39 0.93
CA ASP A 32 4.10 -4.36 2.00
C ASP A 32 4.74 -3.86 3.30
N SER A 33 5.99 -3.38 3.24
CA SER A 33 6.68 -2.80 4.41
C SER A 33 5.98 -1.55 4.94
N LEU A 34 5.43 -0.69 4.06
CA LEU A 34 4.62 0.46 4.48
C LEU A 34 3.32 0.04 5.16
N ALA A 35 2.67 -1.04 4.69
CA ALA A 35 1.47 -1.58 5.31
C ALA A 35 1.77 -2.24 6.68
N GLU A 36 2.92 -2.89 6.83
CA GLU A 36 3.35 -3.52 8.10
C GLU A 36 3.78 -2.50 9.15
N SER A 37 4.49 -1.45 8.75
CA SER A 37 4.97 -0.39 9.65
C SER A 37 3.98 0.76 9.87
N GLY A 38 2.87 0.76 9.12
CA GLY A 38 1.90 1.84 9.09
C GLY A 38 0.46 1.37 9.33
N ILE A 39 -0.48 2.05 8.68
CA ILE A 39 -1.91 1.72 8.74
C ILE A 39 -2.36 1.35 7.33
N ARG A 40 -2.95 0.15 7.20
CA ARG A 40 -3.62 -0.32 5.99
C ARG A 40 -5.14 -0.26 6.18
N PHE A 41 -5.86 0.28 5.21
CA PHE A 41 -7.32 0.33 5.22
C PHE A 41 -7.88 -0.82 4.40
N ASP A 42 -8.55 -1.78 5.03
CA ASP A 42 -9.10 -2.95 4.32
C ASP A 42 -10.43 -2.66 3.60
N ARG A 43 -11.04 -1.49 3.85
CA ARG A 43 -12.29 -1.03 3.23
C ARG A 43 -12.23 0.48 3.01
N CYS A 44 -12.04 0.91 1.76
CA CYS A 44 -11.92 2.31 1.33
C CYS A 44 -12.69 2.55 0.03
#